data_AF-A0A382LBV9-F1
#
_entry.id   AF-A0A382LBV9-F1
#
_cell.length_a   1.000
_cell.length_b   1.000
_cell.length_c   1.000
_cell.angle_alpha   90.00
_cell.angle_beta   90.00
_cell.angle_gamma   90.00
#
_symmetry.space_group_name_H-M   'P 1'
#
loop_
_entity.id
_entity.type
_entity.pdbx_description
1 polymer ?
#
loop_
_entity_poly.entity_id
_entity_poly.type
_entity_poly.pdbx_seq_one_letter_code
_entity_poly.pdbx_strand_id
1 'polypeptide(L)'
;MQAIEEGTLEYFDPEMYSNFNTEVLEEYLEEKTRAEGFGSTTWKWDQIMLGLVIGIIFAVINQYVGLKVGMIVSGSWYVAYLAAMALRWTPGEVNLSASASTGASMVCTGFVFTYPAIYLLAYSSKYRNPDGSHLVDASLLLPDSWVLAGVALVASILGGMLGVLYFIIFRRVWLVEDPLPLPGFEANVKLMDIARETSTGSVESARHSIWLVGISTLLVGIFTFLRDFPVFSTGAVDFAGDPIRTSVLDKGAHELGVSRYYEGGDLMVPFDSGITNYTWLGFEFTPLMGAIGWFMKFRVAMLVSLGTFFTWFVITPMAYVFDYPFYYPIDGLYHAVSAYPAASLKSYSYVARPMAIGAILGGGITALLKMAPVFRTTAADVIAIFGGGDDDVARRDYVDGEG
;
A
#
# COMPACT_ATOMS: atom_id res chain seq x y z
N MET A 1 -35.08 -11.30 -13.59
CA MET A 1 -35.31 -12.43 -14.52
C MET A 1 -36.06 -11.99 -15.77
N GLN A 2 -37.13 -11.19 -15.65
CA GLN A 2 -37.85 -10.69 -16.81
C GLN A 2 -36.97 -9.86 -17.78
N ALA A 3 -36.08 -8.99 -17.25
CA ALA A 3 -35.12 -8.26 -18.10
C ALA A 3 -34.02 -9.14 -18.73
N ILE A 4 -33.73 -10.31 -18.15
CA ILE A 4 -32.80 -11.30 -18.70
C ILE A 4 -33.48 -12.03 -19.87
N GLU A 5 -34.73 -12.47 -19.68
CA GLU A 5 -35.54 -13.13 -20.72
C GLU A 5 -35.86 -12.20 -21.91
N GLU A 6 -36.07 -10.91 -21.65
CA GLU A 6 -36.34 -9.89 -22.68
C GLU A 6 -35.06 -9.35 -23.35
N GLY A 7 -33.87 -9.73 -22.85
CA GLY A 7 -32.59 -9.30 -23.38
C GLY A 7 -32.26 -7.81 -23.17
N THR A 8 -33.00 -7.13 -22.29
CA THR A 8 -32.91 -5.68 -22.05
C THR A 8 -32.01 -5.31 -20.88
N LEU A 9 -31.41 -6.28 -20.19
CA LEU A 9 -30.58 -6.05 -19.01
C LEU A 9 -29.35 -5.19 -19.34
N GLU A 10 -29.32 -3.97 -18.80
CA GLU A 10 -28.15 -3.08 -18.84
C GLU A 10 -27.15 -3.43 -17.73
N TYR A 11 -25.86 -3.17 -17.98
CA TYR A 11 -24.85 -3.26 -16.94
C TYR A 11 -25.22 -2.31 -15.78
N PHE A 12 -25.07 -2.79 -14.53
CA PHE A 12 -25.39 -2.06 -13.30
C PHE A 12 -26.87 -1.81 -12.99
N ASP A 13 -27.80 -2.53 -13.65
CA ASP A 13 -29.23 -2.47 -13.30
C ASP A 13 -29.49 -3.12 -11.92
N PRO A 14 -30.36 -2.57 -11.03
CA PRO A 14 -30.89 -3.27 -9.87
C PRO A 14 -31.28 -4.74 -10.11
N GLU A 15 -31.85 -5.07 -11.28
CA GLU A 15 -32.17 -6.46 -11.62
C GLU A 15 -30.92 -7.33 -11.82
N MET A 16 -29.82 -6.78 -12.36
CA MET A 16 -28.54 -7.48 -12.48
C MET A 16 -28.03 -7.91 -11.10
N TYR A 17 -28.08 -7.01 -10.11
CA TYR A 17 -27.57 -7.30 -8.78
C TYR A 17 -28.34 -8.39 -8.05
N SER A 18 -29.66 -8.43 -8.25
CA SER A 18 -30.53 -9.44 -7.65
C SER A 18 -30.29 -10.86 -8.18
N ASN A 19 -29.61 -10.98 -9.33
CA ASN A 19 -29.35 -12.25 -10.01
C ASN A 19 -27.86 -12.65 -9.96
N PHE A 20 -27.02 -12.01 -9.13
CA PHE A 20 -25.66 -12.48 -8.91
C PHE A 20 -25.62 -13.90 -8.29
N ASN A 21 -24.73 -14.76 -8.78
CA ASN A 21 -24.61 -16.19 -8.43
C ASN A 21 -25.84 -17.04 -8.79
N THR A 22 -26.65 -16.62 -9.76
CA THR A 22 -27.78 -17.43 -10.24
C THR A 22 -27.40 -18.36 -11.40
N GLU A 23 -26.14 -18.34 -11.85
CA GLU A 23 -25.61 -18.97 -13.09
C GLU A 23 -26.26 -18.42 -14.38
N VAL A 24 -27.57 -18.16 -14.37
CA VAL A 24 -28.36 -17.58 -15.48
C VAL A 24 -27.90 -16.18 -15.87
N LEU A 25 -27.50 -15.35 -14.91
CA LEU A 25 -26.93 -14.03 -15.20
C LEU A 25 -25.56 -14.14 -15.88
N GLU A 26 -24.76 -15.13 -15.48
CA GLU A 26 -23.42 -15.37 -16.01
C GLU A 26 -23.53 -15.83 -17.47
N GLU A 27 -24.40 -16.81 -17.76
CA GLU A 27 -24.72 -17.25 -19.13
C GLU A 27 -25.23 -16.11 -20.02
N TYR A 28 -26.13 -15.25 -19.52
CA TYR A 28 -26.64 -14.11 -20.28
C TYR A 28 -25.55 -13.09 -20.62
N LEU A 29 -24.67 -12.77 -19.66
CA LEU A 29 -23.57 -11.84 -19.87
C LEU A 29 -22.52 -12.43 -20.83
N GLU A 30 -22.25 -13.73 -20.76
CA GLU A 30 -21.41 -14.44 -21.73
C GLU A 30 -21.99 -14.37 -23.14
N GLU A 31 -23.29 -14.67 -23.32
CA GLU A 31 -23.95 -14.66 -24.62
C GLU A 31 -23.99 -13.25 -25.23
N LYS A 32 -24.29 -12.23 -24.41
CA LYS A 32 -24.25 -10.82 -24.82
C LYS A 32 -22.84 -10.39 -25.23
N THR A 33 -21.83 -10.80 -24.47
CA THR A 33 -20.41 -10.50 -24.78
C THR A 33 -19.95 -11.21 -26.05
N ARG A 34 -20.41 -12.45 -26.28
CA ARG A 34 -20.13 -13.22 -27.50
C ARG A 34 -20.76 -12.60 -28.75
N ALA A 35 -21.96 -12.05 -28.62
CA ALA A 35 -22.70 -11.43 -29.72
C ALA A 35 -22.22 -10.00 -30.04
N GLU A 36 -21.95 -9.18 -29.03
CA GLU A 36 -21.55 -7.77 -29.19
C GLU A 36 -20.02 -7.60 -29.30
N GLY A 37 -19.25 -8.64 -28.92
CA GLY A 37 -17.80 -8.59 -28.75
C GLY A 37 -17.40 -7.68 -27.60
N PHE A 38 -16.12 -7.72 -27.19
CA PHE A 38 -15.55 -6.62 -26.42
C PHE A 38 -15.63 -5.36 -27.29
N GLY A 39 -16.70 -4.58 -27.15
CA GLY A 39 -16.79 -3.25 -27.75
C GLY A 39 -15.47 -2.54 -27.46
N SER A 40 -14.78 -2.10 -28.50
CA SER A 40 -13.46 -1.49 -28.32
C SER A 40 -13.60 -0.40 -27.29
N THR A 41 -12.90 -0.53 -26.15
CA THR A 41 -12.89 0.52 -25.13
C THR A 41 -12.24 1.72 -25.80
N THR A 42 -13.09 2.61 -26.31
CA THR A 42 -12.64 3.83 -26.96
C THR A 42 -12.07 4.73 -25.88
N TRP A 43 -10.89 5.25 -26.13
CA TRP A 43 -10.22 6.17 -25.22
C TRP A 43 -11.11 7.40 -24.98
N LYS A 44 -11.53 7.62 -23.72
CA LYS A 44 -12.40 8.73 -23.33
C LYS A 44 -11.76 9.54 -22.19
N TRP A 45 -11.50 10.81 -22.46
CA TRP A 45 -10.81 11.71 -21.53
C TRP A 45 -11.57 11.93 -20.22
N ASP A 46 -12.90 12.03 -20.26
CA ASP A 46 -13.71 12.32 -19.06
C ASP A 46 -13.56 11.24 -17.99
N GLN A 47 -13.48 9.98 -18.42
CA GLN A 47 -13.33 8.81 -17.54
C GLN A 47 -11.94 8.73 -16.92
N ILE A 48 -10.93 9.03 -17.74
CA ILE A 48 -9.53 9.10 -17.30
C ILE A 48 -9.36 10.26 -16.32
N MET A 49 -9.93 11.43 -16.60
CA MET A 49 -9.83 12.60 -15.73
C MET A 49 -10.50 12.35 -14.38
N LEU A 50 -11.67 11.72 -14.34
CA LEU A 50 -12.31 11.33 -13.09
C LEU A 50 -11.42 10.38 -12.27
N GLY A 51 -10.87 9.35 -12.92
CA GLY A 51 -9.95 8.41 -12.29
C GLY A 51 -8.70 9.10 -11.76
N LEU A 52 -8.13 10.01 -12.55
CA LEU A 52 -6.94 10.80 -12.21
C LEU A 52 -7.20 11.73 -11.02
N VAL A 53 -8.32 12.46 -10.98
CA VAL A 53 -8.67 13.35 -9.87
C VAL A 53 -8.81 12.55 -8.57
N ILE A 54 -9.54 11.43 -8.60
CA ILE A 54 -9.67 10.53 -7.45
C ILE A 54 -8.29 10.00 -7.05
N GLY A 55 -7.49 9.59 -8.03
CA GLY A 55 -6.14 9.08 -7.81
C GLY A 55 -5.20 10.11 -7.18
N ILE A 56 -5.28 11.39 -7.57
CA ILE A 56 -4.49 12.48 -6.99
C ILE A 56 -4.89 12.75 -5.54
N ILE A 57 -6.20 12.78 -5.24
CA ILE A 57 -6.69 12.96 -3.87
C ILE A 57 -6.15 11.84 -2.97
N PHE A 58 -6.28 10.59 -3.43
CA PHE A 58 -5.75 9.43 -2.71
C PHE A 58 -4.23 9.41 -2.65
N ALA A 59 -3.52 9.92 -3.66
CA ALA A 59 -2.07 10.07 -3.62
C ALA A 59 -1.65 11.03 -2.49
N VAL A 60 -2.32 12.17 -2.31
CA VAL A 60 -2.01 13.08 -1.20
C VAL A 60 -2.27 12.42 0.16
N ILE A 61 -3.39 11.71 0.30
CA ILE A 61 -3.72 10.97 1.52
C ILE A 61 -2.67 9.88 1.78
N ASN A 62 -2.33 9.09 0.77
CA ASN A 62 -1.33 8.02 0.87
C ASN A 62 0.07 8.55 1.11
N GLN A 63 0.40 9.75 0.62
CA GLN A 63 1.66 10.39 0.94
C GLN A 63 1.73 10.73 2.42
N TYR A 64 0.67 11.31 2.99
CA TYR A 64 0.61 11.60 4.42
C TYR A 64 0.69 10.32 5.26
N VAL A 65 -0.17 9.34 4.98
CA VAL A 65 -0.22 8.06 5.72
C VAL A 65 1.09 7.29 5.54
N GLY A 66 1.65 7.29 4.34
CA GLY A 66 2.91 6.65 4.02
C GLY A 66 4.11 7.26 4.75
N LEU A 67 4.19 8.60 4.83
CA LEU A 67 5.27 9.28 5.54
C LEU A 67 5.10 9.21 7.07
N LYS A 68 3.87 9.19 7.58
CA LYS A 68 3.60 9.21 9.03
C LYS A 68 3.55 7.81 9.64
N VAL A 69 2.85 6.89 8.99
CA VAL A 69 2.56 5.53 9.49
C VAL A 69 3.47 4.49 8.83
N GLY A 70 4.12 4.82 7.71
CA GLY A 70 5.00 3.89 6.99
C GLY A 70 4.25 2.87 6.14
N MET A 71 3.00 3.15 5.78
CA MET A 71 2.17 2.23 4.99
C MET A 71 1.37 2.96 3.91
N ILE A 72 1.08 2.25 2.82
CA ILE A 72 0.24 2.74 1.73
C ILE A 72 -1.07 1.94 1.71
N VAL A 73 -2.20 2.62 1.55
CA VAL A 73 -3.52 2.00 1.48
C VAL A 73 -4.04 2.04 0.05
N SER A 74 -4.50 0.89 -0.45
CA SER A 74 -5.15 0.79 -1.75
C SER A 74 -6.67 0.92 -1.58
N GLY A 75 -7.21 2.09 -1.88
CA GLY A 75 -8.66 2.35 -1.86
C GLY A 75 -9.16 3.28 -2.98
N SER A 76 -8.25 3.84 -3.77
CA SER A 76 -8.58 4.78 -4.85
C SER A 76 -9.37 4.13 -5.97
N TRP A 77 -9.02 2.89 -6.33
CA TRP A 77 -9.74 2.10 -7.32
C TRP A 77 -11.21 1.89 -6.91
N TYR A 78 -11.48 1.65 -5.62
CA TYR A 78 -12.83 1.41 -5.09
C TYR A 78 -13.74 2.63 -5.28
N VAL A 79 -13.22 3.81 -4.94
CA VAL A 79 -13.95 5.08 -5.09
C VAL A 79 -14.14 5.43 -6.56
N ALA A 80 -13.13 5.22 -7.40
CA ALA A 80 -13.25 5.41 -8.85
C ALA A 80 -14.32 4.49 -9.46
N TYR A 81 -14.37 3.24 -8.98
CA TYR A 81 -15.34 2.26 -9.42
C TYR A 81 -16.76 2.64 -9.00
N LEU A 82 -16.98 2.98 -7.72
CA LEU A 82 -18.27 3.48 -7.23
C LEU A 82 -18.75 4.74 -7.95
N ALA A 83 -17.86 5.70 -8.20
CA ALA A 83 -18.19 6.92 -8.92
C ALA A 83 -18.58 6.62 -10.38
N ALA A 84 -17.84 5.74 -11.05
CA ALA A 84 -18.14 5.32 -12.41
C ALA A 84 -19.48 4.55 -12.50
N MET A 85 -19.79 3.72 -11.50
CA MET A 85 -21.09 3.05 -11.36
C MET A 85 -22.24 4.03 -11.14
N ALA A 86 -22.06 5.03 -10.26
CA ALA A 86 -23.07 6.05 -10.01
C ALA A 86 -23.38 6.88 -11.27
N LEU A 87 -22.36 7.06 -12.13
CA LEU A 87 -22.48 7.71 -13.44
C LEU A 87 -22.99 6.78 -14.54
N ARG A 88 -23.28 5.51 -14.23
CA ARG A 88 -23.79 4.48 -15.15
C ARG A 88 -22.90 4.27 -16.38
N TRP A 89 -21.59 4.31 -16.18
CA TRP A 89 -20.63 3.99 -17.23
C TRP A 89 -20.59 2.50 -17.51
N THR A 90 -20.20 2.11 -18.72
CA THR A 90 -20.03 0.71 -19.11
C THR A 90 -18.80 0.08 -18.40
N PRO A 91 -18.73 -1.26 -18.28
CA PRO A 91 -17.64 -1.92 -17.56
C PRO A 91 -16.22 -1.57 -18.05
N GLY A 92 -16.06 -1.40 -19.37
CA GLY A 92 -14.77 -0.99 -19.95
C GLY A 92 -14.34 0.43 -19.57
N GLU A 93 -15.31 1.33 -19.44
CA GLU A 93 -15.09 2.73 -19.03
C GLU A 93 -14.77 2.84 -17.54
N VAL A 94 -15.44 2.02 -16.73
CA VAL A 94 -15.15 1.85 -15.30
C VAL A 94 -13.72 1.34 -15.11
N ASN A 95 -13.31 0.33 -15.88
CA ASN A 95 -11.95 -0.20 -15.86
C ASN A 95 -10.90 0.86 -16.26
N LEU A 96 -11.19 1.71 -17.25
CA LEU A 96 -10.30 2.80 -17.65
C LEU A 96 -10.10 3.81 -16.51
N SER A 97 -11.18 4.19 -15.83
CA SER A 97 -11.14 5.13 -14.71
C SER A 97 -10.42 4.54 -13.48
N ALA A 98 -10.76 3.30 -13.10
CA ALA A 98 -10.12 2.60 -11.99
C ALA A 98 -8.61 2.38 -12.23
N SER A 99 -8.23 2.06 -13.47
CA SER A 99 -6.83 1.91 -13.87
C SER A 99 -6.07 3.24 -13.78
N ALA A 100 -6.65 4.33 -14.27
CA ALA A 100 -6.05 5.67 -14.16
C ALA A 100 -5.84 6.08 -12.69
N SER A 101 -6.83 5.81 -11.83
CA SER A 101 -6.76 6.09 -10.39
C SER A 101 -5.68 5.28 -9.67
N THR A 102 -5.60 3.99 -10.01
CA THR A 102 -4.58 3.07 -9.48
C THR A 102 -3.19 3.50 -9.91
N GLY A 103 -3.01 3.85 -11.19
CA GLY A 103 -1.74 4.34 -11.73
C GLY A 103 -1.24 5.57 -10.97
N ALA A 104 -2.09 6.57 -10.75
CA ALA A 104 -1.74 7.75 -9.97
C ALA A 104 -1.32 7.42 -8.52
N SER A 105 -2.01 6.47 -7.88
CA SER A 105 -1.70 6.03 -6.51
C SER A 105 -0.36 5.27 -6.43
N MET A 106 -0.01 4.48 -7.45
CA MET A 106 1.24 3.74 -7.50
C MET A 106 2.46 4.65 -7.72
N VAL A 107 2.31 5.74 -8.48
CA VAL A 107 3.36 6.76 -8.60
C VAL A 107 3.69 7.37 -7.23
N CYS A 108 2.66 7.71 -6.44
CA CYS A 108 2.85 8.18 -5.06
C CYS A 108 3.57 7.15 -4.18
N THR A 109 3.21 5.88 -4.31
CA THR A 109 3.87 4.79 -3.57
C THR A 109 5.38 4.77 -3.84
N GLY A 110 5.78 4.87 -5.12
CA GLY A 110 7.19 4.98 -5.49
C GLY A 110 7.86 6.20 -4.87
N PHE A 111 7.19 7.35 -4.86
CA PHE A 111 7.70 8.59 -4.28
C PHE A 111 7.92 8.50 -2.76
N VAL A 112 6.94 7.97 -2.01
CA VAL A 112 7.00 7.88 -0.54
C VAL A 112 8.18 7.04 -0.04
N PHE A 113 8.58 6.00 -0.79
CA PHE A 113 9.73 5.17 -0.40
C PHE A 113 11.07 5.70 -0.89
N THR A 114 11.10 6.47 -1.97
CA THR A 114 12.35 6.96 -2.57
C THR A 114 12.76 8.33 -2.04
N TYR A 115 11.82 9.27 -1.94
CA TYR A 115 12.13 10.66 -1.59
C TYR A 115 12.67 10.83 -0.16
N PRO A 116 12.05 10.25 0.89
CA PRO A 116 12.59 10.31 2.24
C PRO A 116 13.95 9.62 2.37
N ALA A 117 14.16 8.52 1.63
CA ALA A 117 15.44 7.82 1.64
C ALA A 117 16.57 8.74 1.13
N ILE A 118 16.33 9.51 0.06
CA ILE A 118 17.32 10.45 -0.46
C ILE A 118 17.57 11.59 0.54
N TYR A 119 16.53 12.12 1.17
CA TYR A 119 16.67 13.16 2.20
C TYR A 119 17.46 12.66 3.42
N LEU A 120 17.18 11.43 3.87
CA LEU A 120 17.92 10.78 4.94
C LEU A 120 19.40 10.61 4.57
N LEU A 121 19.71 10.20 3.33
CA LEU A 121 21.09 10.03 2.87
C LEU A 121 21.89 11.33 2.76
N ALA A 122 21.22 12.49 2.73
CA ALA A 122 21.86 13.80 2.55
C ALA A 122 21.93 14.66 3.81
N TYR A 123 21.00 14.50 4.75
CA TYR A 123 20.91 15.34 5.96
C TYR A 123 20.97 14.56 7.27
N SER A 124 20.68 13.25 7.28
CA SER A 124 20.64 12.51 8.54
C SER A 124 22.06 12.25 9.05
N SER A 125 22.29 12.63 10.29
CA SER A 125 23.52 12.32 11.04
C SER A 125 23.81 10.83 11.14
N LYS A 126 22.81 9.96 10.93
CA LYS A 126 22.97 8.50 10.95
C LYS A 126 23.69 7.93 9.72
N TYR A 127 23.70 8.66 8.60
CA TYR A 127 24.30 8.24 7.32
C TYR A 127 25.47 9.12 6.92
N ARG A 128 26.09 9.78 7.90
CA ARG A 128 27.29 10.58 7.70
C ARG A 128 28.48 9.66 7.55
N ASN A 129 29.31 9.91 6.54
CA ASN A 129 30.58 9.22 6.38
C ASN A 129 31.55 9.64 7.49
N PRO A 130 32.61 8.84 7.76
CA PRO A 130 33.66 9.19 8.72
C PRO A 130 34.31 10.56 8.45
N ASP A 131 34.38 10.96 7.18
CA ASP A 131 34.93 12.26 6.73
C ASP A 131 34.00 13.45 6.98
N GLY A 132 32.81 13.20 7.54
CA GLY A 132 31.82 14.22 7.84
C GLY A 132 30.96 14.66 6.64
N SER A 133 31.16 14.06 5.46
CA SER A 133 30.32 14.22 4.27
C SER A 133 29.10 13.28 4.32
N HIS A 134 28.06 13.61 3.58
CA HIS A 134 26.91 12.72 3.37
C HIS A 134 27.06 11.99 2.02
N LEU A 135 26.41 10.83 1.89
CA LEU A 135 26.42 10.05 0.63
C LEU A 135 25.77 10.79 -0.53
N VAL A 136 24.80 11.65 -0.21
CA VAL A 136 24.17 12.56 -1.16
C VAL A 136 24.51 13.99 -0.73
N ASP A 137 24.97 14.81 -1.68
CA ASP A 137 25.29 16.20 -1.38
C ASP A 137 23.99 16.98 -1.09
N ALA A 138 23.94 17.64 0.07
CA ALA A 138 22.80 18.45 0.51
C ALA A 138 22.55 19.65 -0.41
N SER A 139 23.55 20.09 -1.18
CA SER A 139 23.40 21.13 -2.20
C SER A 139 22.39 20.76 -3.30
N LEU A 140 22.20 19.45 -3.55
CA LEU A 140 21.22 18.90 -4.50
C LEU A 140 19.77 18.96 -3.98
N LEU A 141 19.58 19.28 -2.70
CA LEU A 141 18.29 19.31 -2.02
C LEU A 141 17.79 20.72 -1.72
N LEU A 142 18.56 21.76 -2.08
CA LEU A 142 18.15 23.14 -1.86
C LEU A 142 16.89 23.46 -2.70
N PRO A 143 15.94 24.27 -2.16
CA PRO A 143 14.69 24.63 -2.84
C PRO A 143 14.85 25.22 -4.24
N ASP A 144 16.00 25.85 -4.51
CA ASP A 144 16.31 26.45 -5.80
C ASP A 144 16.78 25.43 -6.85
N SER A 145 17.13 24.21 -6.44
CA SER A 145 17.60 23.15 -7.33
C SER A 145 16.46 22.16 -7.65
N TRP A 146 15.91 22.26 -8.86
CA TRP A 146 14.94 21.28 -9.40
C TRP A 146 15.55 19.89 -9.65
N VAL A 147 16.83 19.70 -9.36
CA VAL A 147 17.59 18.49 -9.69
C VAL A 147 17.03 17.28 -8.96
N LEU A 148 16.78 17.36 -7.65
CA LEU A 148 16.24 16.21 -6.93
C LEU A 148 14.77 15.92 -7.29
N ALA A 149 13.93 16.95 -7.34
CA ALA A 149 12.55 16.78 -7.77
C ALA A 149 12.49 16.15 -9.17
N GLY A 150 13.40 16.59 -10.06
CA GLY A 150 13.59 16.00 -11.38
C GLY A 150 14.04 14.55 -11.35
N VAL A 151 15.05 14.19 -10.56
CA VAL A 151 15.53 12.80 -10.42
C VAL A 151 14.44 11.90 -9.85
N ALA A 152 13.74 12.33 -8.79
CA ALA A 152 12.65 11.57 -8.18
C ALA A 152 11.47 11.39 -9.15
N LEU A 153 11.12 12.44 -9.90
CA LEU A 153 10.08 12.40 -10.92
C LEU A 153 10.45 11.46 -12.07
N VAL A 154 11.66 11.60 -12.62
CA VAL A 154 12.16 10.74 -13.71
C VAL A 154 12.27 9.28 -13.25
N ALA A 155 12.82 9.03 -12.05
CA ALA A 155 12.91 7.68 -11.49
C ALA A 155 11.53 7.07 -11.25
N SER A 156 10.55 7.86 -10.79
CA SER A 156 9.17 7.39 -10.58
C SER A 156 8.48 7.09 -11.91
N ILE A 157 8.67 7.91 -12.94
CA ILE A 157 8.13 7.66 -14.29
C ILE A 157 8.76 6.42 -14.90
N LEU A 158 10.09 6.32 -14.92
CA LEU A 158 10.80 5.17 -15.48
C LEU A 158 10.51 3.89 -14.70
N GLY A 159 10.48 3.96 -13.37
CA GLY A 159 10.12 2.84 -12.50
C GLY A 159 8.67 2.40 -12.71
N GLY A 160 7.74 3.36 -12.84
CA GLY A 160 6.35 3.08 -13.17
C GLY A 160 6.19 2.42 -14.55
N MET A 161 6.84 2.96 -15.58
CA MET A 161 6.86 2.36 -16.92
C MET A 161 7.47 0.96 -16.91
N LEU A 162 8.60 0.77 -16.23
CA LEU A 162 9.27 -0.54 -16.14
C LEU A 162 8.40 -1.55 -15.39
N GLY A 163 7.69 -1.12 -14.34
CA GLY A 163 6.71 -1.95 -13.63
C GLY A 163 5.56 -2.39 -14.53
N VAL A 164 5.01 -1.48 -15.35
CA VAL A 164 3.97 -1.82 -16.34
C VAL A 164 4.50 -2.78 -17.40
N LEU A 165 5.69 -2.53 -17.96
CA LEU A 165 6.31 -3.42 -18.94
C LEU A 165 6.60 -4.81 -18.37
N TYR A 166 7.10 -4.87 -17.13
CA TYR A 166 7.30 -6.12 -16.39
C TYR A 166 5.97 -6.86 -16.28
N PHE A 167 4.90 -6.18 -15.82
CA PHE A 167 3.59 -6.81 -15.66
C PHE A 167 2.97 -7.28 -16.98
N ILE A 168 3.17 -6.57 -18.10
CA ILE A 168 2.72 -7.01 -19.42
C ILE A 168 3.34 -8.36 -19.81
N ILE A 169 4.65 -8.55 -19.53
CA ILE A 169 5.33 -9.81 -19.79
C ILE A 169 4.80 -10.91 -18.86
N PHE A 170 4.63 -10.62 -17.56
CA PHE A 170 4.19 -11.60 -16.57
C PHE A 170 2.71 -11.92 -16.60
N ARG A 171 1.88 -11.05 -17.18
CA ARG A 171 0.46 -11.30 -17.39
C ARG A 171 0.26 -12.62 -18.13
N ARG A 172 1.09 -12.92 -19.14
CA ARG A 172 0.99 -14.17 -19.93
C ARG A 172 1.27 -15.45 -19.14
N VAL A 173 1.82 -15.32 -17.95
CA VAL A 173 2.30 -16.43 -17.13
C VAL A 173 1.45 -16.61 -15.88
N TRP A 174 1.07 -15.50 -15.25
CA TRP A 174 0.39 -15.48 -13.96
C TRP A 174 -1.12 -15.38 -14.07
N LEU A 175 -1.63 -14.98 -15.23
CA LEU A 175 -3.05 -14.89 -15.49
C LEU A 175 -3.44 -16.21 -16.16
N VAL A 176 -4.08 -17.08 -15.37
CA VAL A 176 -4.88 -18.17 -15.93
C VAL A 176 -5.99 -17.49 -16.70
N GLU A 177 -6.07 -17.74 -18.01
CA GLU A 177 -7.17 -17.29 -18.85
C GLU A 177 -8.40 -18.13 -18.49
N ASP A 178 -8.97 -17.84 -17.32
CA ASP A 178 -10.33 -18.25 -17.02
C ASP A 178 -11.24 -17.35 -17.86
N PRO A 179 -12.20 -17.90 -18.62
CA PRO A 179 -13.07 -17.13 -19.50
C PRO A 179 -14.15 -16.42 -18.69
N LEU A 180 -13.75 -15.62 -17.70
CA LEU A 180 -14.66 -14.67 -17.09
C LEU A 180 -14.86 -13.55 -18.13
N PRO A 181 -16.11 -13.24 -18.55
CA PRO A 181 -16.35 -12.27 -19.61
C PRO A 181 -15.76 -10.90 -19.28
N LEU A 182 -15.69 -10.51 -17.99
CA LEU A 182 -14.94 -9.33 -17.55
C LEU A 182 -14.21 -9.59 -16.21
N PRO A 183 -13.00 -10.16 -16.21
CA PRO A 183 -12.35 -10.67 -14.99
C PRO A 183 -12.05 -9.56 -13.97
N GLY A 184 -11.66 -8.37 -14.45
CA GLY A 184 -11.42 -7.21 -13.59
C GLY A 184 -12.71 -6.55 -13.10
N PHE A 185 -13.80 -6.66 -13.85
CA PHE A 185 -15.10 -6.11 -13.46
C PHE A 185 -15.73 -6.98 -12.38
N GLU A 186 -15.89 -8.27 -12.64
CA GLU A 186 -16.56 -9.23 -11.77
C GLU A 186 -15.83 -9.39 -10.44
N ALA A 187 -14.51 -9.46 -10.43
CA ALA A 187 -13.74 -9.50 -9.19
C ALA A 187 -14.00 -8.27 -8.30
N ASN A 188 -14.07 -7.09 -8.92
CA ASN A 188 -14.35 -5.84 -8.22
C ASN A 188 -15.80 -5.77 -7.74
N VAL A 189 -16.78 -6.19 -8.54
CA VAL A 189 -18.19 -6.29 -8.10
C VAL A 189 -18.34 -7.30 -6.97
N LYS A 190 -17.67 -8.46 -7.04
CA LYS A 190 -17.69 -9.48 -5.98
C LYS A 190 -17.10 -8.93 -4.68
N LEU A 191 -16.03 -8.14 -4.76
CA LEU A 191 -15.47 -7.44 -3.59
C LEU A 191 -16.45 -6.43 -2.98
N MET A 192 -17.19 -5.71 -3.82
CA MET A 192 -18.25 -4.79 -3.37
C MET A 192 -19.47 -5.52 -2.78
N ASP A 193 -19.79 -6.69 -3.32
CA ASP A 193 -20.86 -7.56 -2.80
C ASP A 193 -20.48 -8.15 -1.43
N ILE A 194 -19.22 -8.53 -1.23
CA ILE A 194 -18.68 -8.93 0.09
C ILE A 194 -18.84 -7.79 1.11
N ALA A 195 -18.77 -6.53 0.67
CA ALA A 195 -19.02 -5.36 1.51
C ALA A 195 -20.53 -5.08 1.74
N ARG A 196 -21.45 -5.89 1.17
CA ARG A 196 -22.91 -5.72 1.17
C ARG A 196 -23.40 -4.39 0.58
N GLU A 197 -22.63 -3.79 -0.33
CA GLU A 197 -23.03 -2.52 -0.95
C GLU A 197 -23.92 -2.72 -2.19
N THR A 198 -23.96 -3.92 -2.76
CA THR A 198 -24.60 -4.17 -4.06
C THR A 198 -25.70 -5.24 -4.07
N SER A 199 -25.80 -6.18 -3.12
CA SER A 199 -26.71 -7.35 -3.25
C SER A 199 -28.12 -7.23 -2.66
N THR A 200 -28.52 -6.08 -2.10
CA THR A 200 -29.92 -5.91 -1.69
C THR A 200 -30.40 -4.52 -2.07
N GLY A 201 -31.37 -4.45 -2.97
CA GLY A 201 -32.01 -3.23 -3.46
C GLY A 201 -32.74 -2.44 -2.37
N SER A 202 -32.00 -1.86 -1.43
CA SER A 202 -32.53 -0.90 -0.49
C SER A 202 -31.61 0.33 -0.52
N VAL A 203 -32.12 1.39 -1.14
CA VAL A 203 -31.59 2.76 -1.03
C VAL A 203 -31.33 3.11 0.45
N GLU A 204 -32.06 2.47 1.35
CA GLU A 204 -31.92 2.55 2.80
C GLU A 204 -30.61 1.96 3.33
N SER A 205 -30.13 0.83 2.78
CA SER A 205 -28.84 0.22 3.12
C SER A 205 -27.69 1.08 2.58
N ALA A 206 -27.79 1.58 1.36
CA ALA A 206 -26.80 2.51 0.80
C ALA A 206 -26.72 3.82 1.61
N ARG A 207 -27.87 4.39 2.00
CA ARG A 207 -27.92 5.57 2.88
C ARG A 207 -27.33 5.27 4.26
N HIS A 208 -27.61 4.09 4.82
CA HIS A 208 -27.07 3.66 6.10
C HIS A 208 -25.55 3.49 6.03
N SER A 209 -25.00 2.87 4.98
CA SER A 209 -23.56 2.74 4.77
C SER A 209 -22.88 4.09 4.59
N ILE A 210 -23.45 5.01 3.79
CA ILE A 210 -22.92 6.37 3.66
C ILE A 210 -22.92 7.11 5.00
N TRP A 211 -23.99 6.97 5.79
CA TRP A 211 -24.09 7.58 7.11
C TRP A 211 -23.09 6.97 8.10
N LEU A 212 -22.91 5.65 8.06
CA LEU A 212 -21.95 4.92 8.87
C LEU A 212 -20.52 5.35 8.53
N VAL A 213 -20.18 5.45 7.24
CA VAL A 213 -18.89 5.94 6.75
C VAL A 213 -18.67 7.40 7.15
N GLY A 214 -19.70 8.25 7.05
CA GLY A 214 -19.62 9.63 7.48
C GLY A 214 -19.33 9.76 8.98
N ILE A 215 -20.04 8.99 9.82
CA ILE A 215 -19.83 9.00 11.27
C ILE A 215 -18.52 8.35 11.66
N SER A 216 -18.14 7.22 11.06
CA SER A 216 -16.85 6.59 11.35
C SER A 216 -15.70 7.52 10.97
N THR A 217 -15.79 8.21 9.83
CA THR A 217 -14.80 9.21 9.40
C THR A 217 -14.75 10.39 10.38
N LEU A 218 -15.90 10.89 10.84
CA LEU A 218 -15.96 11.97 11.83
C LEU A 218 -15.35 11.53 13.18
N LEU A 219 -15.73 10.37 13.69
CA LEU A 219 -15.22 9.84 14.96
C LEU A 219 -13.72 9.59 14.90
N VAL A 220 -13.25 8.97 13.82
CA VAL A 220 -11.82 8.77 13.56
C VAL A 220 -11.11 10.12 13.45
N GLY A 221 -11.68 11.09 12.73
CA GLY A 221 -11.14 12.43 12.57
C GLY A 221 -11.04 13.20 13.88
N ILE A 222 -12.04 13.10 14.75
CA ILE A 222 -12.01 13.70 16.09
C ILE A 222 -10.94 13.03 16.95
N PHE A 223 -10.89 11.69 16.95
CA PHE A 223 -9.88 10.96 17.71
C PHE A 223 -8.45 11.29 17.26
N THR A 224 -8.19 11.27 15.95
CA THR A 224 -6.87 11.60 15.41
C THR A 224 -6.54 13.08 15.63
N PHE A 225 -7.51 13.99 15.58
CA PHE A 225 -7.29 15.38 15.96
C PHE A 225 -6.84 15.51 17.42
N LEU A 226 -7.52 14.85 18.36
CA LEU A 226 -7.15 14.91 19.78
C LEU A 226 -5.78 14.26 20.07
N ARG A 227 -5.44 13.19 19.34
CA ARG A 227 -4.21 12.42 19.50
C ARG A 227 -2.99 13.03 18.83
N ASP A 228 -3.15 13.52 17.60
CA ASP A 228 -2.02 13.90 16.74
C ASP A 228 -1.89 15.41 16.55
N PHE A 229 -2.98 16.16 16.69
CA PHE A 229 -2.95 17.56 16.27
C PHE A 229 -2.20 18.40 17.31
N PRO A 230 -1.11 19.09 16.91
CA PRO A 230 -0.27 19.83 17.83
C PRO A 230 -0.91 21.18 18.18
N VAL A 231 -1.84 21.17 19.14
CA VAL A 231 -2.64 22.34 19.56
C VAL A 231 -1.88 23.23 20.55
N PHE A 232 -1.21 22.62 21.53
CA PHE A 232 -0.70 23.35 22.70
C PHE A 232 0.80 23.55 22.63
N SER A 233 1.29 24.78 22.79
CA SER A 233 2.72 25.06 22.91
C SER A 233 3.25 24.54 24.25
N THR A 234 4.33 23.76 24.23
CA THR A 234 5.03 23.31 25.46
C THR A 234 6.04 24.33 25.97
N GLY A 235 6.25 25.45 25.28
CA GLY A 235 7.25 26.46 25.65
C GLY A 235 8.70 26.03 25.41
N ALA A 236 8.92 24.82 24.92
CA ALA A 236 10.21 24.34 24.42
C ALA A 236 10.32 24.58 22.91
N VAL A 237 11.53 24.86 22.43
CA VAL A 237 11.83 25.03 21.01
C VAL A 237 12.65 23.85 20.52
N ASP A 238 12.40 23.41 19.28
CA ASP A 238 13.17 22.36 18.64
C ASP A 238 14.56 22.87 18.18
N PHE A 239 15.35 21.98 17.57
CA PHE A 239 16.68 22.31 17.07
C PHE A 239 16.67 23.35 15.93
N ALA A 240 15.55 23.55 15.26
CA ALA A 240 15.34 24.56 14.22
C ALA A 240 14.79 25.89 14.78
N GLY A 241 14.47 25.96 16.08
CA GLY A 241 13.88 27.12 16.74
C GLY A 241 12.35 27.16 16.68
N ASP A 242 11.70 26.13 16.17
CA ASP A 242 10.24 26.03 16.11
C ASP A 242 9.66 25.58 17.46
N PRO A 243 8.54 26.17 17.91
CA PRO A 243 7.93 25.79 19.18
C PRO A 243 7.41 24.36 19.11
N ILE A 244 7.92 23.50 20.01
CA ILE A 244 7.40 22.16 20.22
C ILE A 244 5.94 22.31 20.69
N ARG A 245 5.04 21.61 20.02
CA ARG A 245 3.62 21.62 20.31
C ARG A 245 3.16 20.21 20.62
N THR A 246 2.36 20.05 21.66
CA THR A 246 1.79 18.79 22.12
C THR A 246 0.32 18.66 21.74
N SER A 247 -0.11 17.40 21.63
CA SER A 247 -1.50 17.05 21.38
C SER A 247 -2.37 17.25 22.64
N VAL A 248 -3.69 17.20 22.45
CA VAL A 248 -4.64 17.30 23.57
C VAL A 248 -4.47 16.11 24.52
N LEU A 249 -4.27 14.91 23.98
CA LEU A 249 -4.05 13.70 24.78
C LEU A 249 -2.70 13.73 25.51
N ASP A 250 -1.64 14.23 24.89
CA ASP A 250 -0.32 14.36 25.55
C ASP A 250 -0.37 15.35 26.71
N LYS A 251 -1.04 16.49 26.52
CA LYS A 251 -1.24 17.45 27.61
C LYS A 251 -2.00 16.82 28.78
N GLY A 252 -3.06 16.06 28.50
CA GLY A 252 -3.79 15.31 29.53
C GLY A 252 -2.91 14.28 30.24
N ALA A 253 -2.07 13.56 29.52
CA ALA A 253 -1.13 12.60 30.09
C ALA A 253 -0.07 13.28 30.98
N HIS A 254 0.41 14.46 30.59
CA HIS A 254 1.30 15.28 31.41
C HIS A 254 0.62 15.80 32.68
N GLU A 255 -0.63 16.29 32.59
CA GLU A 255 -1.39 16.77 33.75
C GLU A 255 -1.73 15.63 34.74
N LEU A 256 -1.93 14.42 34.23
CA LEU A 256 -2.21 13.21 35.03
C LEU A 256 -0.95 12.50 35.55
N GLY A 257 0.25 12.98 35.22
CA GLY A 257 1.53 12.38 35.64
C GLY A 257 1.85 11.02 34.99
N VAL A 258 1.17 10.67 33.90
CA VAL A 258 1.35 9.40 33.16
C VAL A 258 2.22 9.55 31.90
N SER A 259 2.81 10.72 31.66
CA SER A 259 3.72 10.98 30.54
C SER A 259 4.94 10.04 30.48
N ARG A 260 5.25 9.34 31.58
CA ARG A 260 6.29 8.31 31.61
C ARG A 260 5.90 7.04 30.84
N TYR A 261 4.61 6.77 30.73
CA TYR A 261 4.03 5.57 30.11
C TYR A 261 3.24 5.89 28.83
N TYR A 262 3.11 7.17 28.49
CA TYR A 262 2.34 7.63 27.34
C TYR A 262 3.03 8.79 26.65
N GLU A 263 3.23 8.67 25.34
CA GLU A 263 3.73 9.74 24.48
C GLU A 263 3.12 9.61 23.07
N GLY A 264 2.48 10.66 22.57
CA GLY A 264 2.03 10.77 21.18
C GLY A 264 1.00 9.73 20.74
N GLY A 265 0.24 9.13 21.65
CA GLY A 265 -0.68 8.02 21.35
C GLY A 265 -0.08 6.63 21.48
N ASP A 266 1.18 6.52 21.88
CA ASP A 266 1.86 5.27 22.22
C ASP A 266 1.84 5.05 23.74
N LEU A 267 1.45 3.84 24.14
CA LEU A 267 1.51 3.38 25.53
C LEU A 267 2.73 2.48 25.67
N MET A 268 3.77 3.00 26.31
CA MET A 268 5.11 2.39 26.26
C MET A 268 5.70 2.09 27.64
N VAL A 269 6.56 1.08 27.67
CA VAL A 269 7.42 0.80 28.82
C VAL A 269 8.48 1.91 28.92
N PRO A 270 8.68 2.51 30.10
CA PRO A 270 9.64 3.60 30.26
C PRO A 270 11.06 3.21 29.84
N PHE A 271 11.77 4.11 29.18
CA PHE A 271 13.11 3.83 28.66
C PHE A 271 14.13 3.48 29.76
N ASP A 272 13.93 3.98 30.97
CA ASP A 272 14.80 3.72 32.14
C ASP A 272 14.50 2.40 32.86
N SER A 273 13.56 1.60 32.37
CA SER A 273 13.24 0.31 32.98
C SER A 273 14.33 -0.72 32.69
N GLY A 274 14.62 -1.61 33.65
CA GLY A 274 15.57 -2.71 33.44
C GLY A 274 15.13 -3.69 32.33
N ILE A 275 13.83 -3.76 32.04
CA ILE A 275 13.26 -4.56 30.95
C ILE A 275 13.71 -4.02 29.59
N THR A 276 13.81 -2.68 29.46
CA THR A 276 14.21 -1.98 28.22
C THR A 276 15.61 -2.37 27.74
N ASN A 277 16.45 -2.98 28.57
CA ASN A 277 17.74 -3.52 28.11
C ASN A 277 17.57 -4.79 27.25
N TYR A 278 16.57 -5.62 27.56
CA TYR A 278 16.31 -6.88 26.86
C TYR A 278 15.24 -6.74 25.77
N THR A 279 14.16 -6.02 26.07
CA THR A 279 13.02 -5.84 25.16
C THR A 279 12.33 -4.51 25.43
N TRP A 280 11.72 -3.93 24.40
CA TRP A 280 10.92 -2.72 24.54
C TRP A 280 9.51 -3.00 24.02
N LEU A 281 8.52 -2.59 24.81
CA LEU A 281 7.12 -2.76 24.48
C LEU A 281 6.49 -1.38 24.39
N GLY A 282 5.98 -1.07 23.20
CA GLY A 282 5.11 0.07 22.90
C GLY A 282 3.84 -0.45 22.26
N PHE A 283 2.71 0.15 22.62
CA PHE A 283 1.42 -0.10 22.01
C PHE A 283 0.87 1.21 21.46
N GLU A 284 1.11 1.42 20.18
CA GLU A 284 0.58 2.57 19.47
C GLU A 284 -0.88 2.33 19.11
N PHE A 285 -1.78 3.14 19.66
CA PHE A 285 -3.20 3.03 19.33
C PHE A 285 -3.56 3.97 18.18
N THR A 286 -3.75 3.38 17.00
CA THR A 286 -4.21 4.10 15.81
C THR A 286 -5.49 3.49 15.26
N PRO A 287 -6.48 4.30 14.83
CA PRO A 287 -7.69 3.77 14.18
C PRO A 287 -7.37 2.95 12.95
N LEU A 288 -6.29 3.32 12.25
CA LEU A 288 -5.80 2.62 11.07
C LEU A 288 -5.31 1.20 11.41
N MET A 289 -4.51 1.02 12.46
CA MET A 289 -4.09 -0.31 12.92
C MET A 289 -5.28 -1.18 13.35
N GLY A 290 -6.27 -0.58 14.02
CA GLY A 290 -7.52 -1.27 14.36
C GLY A 290 -8.29 -1.74 13.12
N ALA A 291 -8.45 -0.86 12.12
CA ALA A 291 -9.13 -1.18 10.87
C ALA A 291 -8.40 -2.28 10.07
N ILE A 292 -7.06 -2.22 10.01
CA ILE A 292 -6.25 -3.22 9.31
C ILE A 292 -6.33 -4.57 10.01
N GLY A 293 -6.21 -4.61 11.34
CA GLY A 293 -6.33 -5.85 12.10
C GLY A 293 -7.71 -6.51 11.92
N TRP A 294 -8.77 -5.70 11.86
CA TRP A 294 -10.11 -6.15 11.53
C TRP A 294 -10.18 -6.76 10.12
N PHE A 295 -9.65 -6.06 9.12
CA PHE A 295 -9.66 -6.50 7.72
C PHE A 295 -8.86 -7.79 7.49
N MET A 296 -7.64 -7.85 8.03
CA MET A 296 -6.73 -8.98 7.85
C MET A 296 -7.20 -10.25 8.58
N LYS A 297 -8.14 -10.12 9.53
CA LYS A 297 -8.56 -11.16 10.47
C LYS A 297 -7.41 -11.65 11.36
N PHE A 298 -7.76 -12.35 12.43
CA PHE A 298 -6.82 -12.76 13.47
C PHE A 298 -5.61 -13.57 12.94
N ARG A 299 -5.86 -14.52 12.01
CA ARG A 299 -4.79 -15.42 11.53
C ARG A 299 -3.69 -14.67 10.78
N VAL A 300 -4.06 -13.80 9.84
CA VAL A 300 -3.08 -13.07 9.03
C VAL A 300 -2.42 -11.98 9.87
N ALA A 301 -3.17 -11.30 10.73
CA ALA A 301 -2.62 -10.33 11.69
C ALA A 301 -1.55 -10.98 12.57
N MET A 302 -1.83 -12.16 13.15
CA MET A 302 -0.86 -12.90 13.95
C MET A 302 0.38 -13.29 13.14
N LEU A 303 0.23 -13.77 11.91
CA LEU A 303 1.36 -14.12 11.03
C LEU A 303 2.28 -12.92 10.79
N VAL A 304 1.73 -11.74 10.56
CA VAL A 304 2.52 -10.51 10.39
C VAL A 304 3.16 -10.09 11.73
N SER A 305 2.44 -10.18 12.84
CA SER A 305 2.97 -9.87 14.17
C SER A 305 4.08 -10.83 14.64
N LEU A 306 4.17 -12.07 14.11
CA LEU A 306 5.23 -13.01 14.47
C LEU A 306 6.63 -12.45 14.19
N GLY A 307 6.81 -11.65 13.14
CA GLY A 307 8.09 -10.99 12.86
C GLY A 307 8.48 -10.00 13.96
N THR A 308 7.50 -9.24 14.45
CA THR A 308 7.65 -8.32 15.59
C THR A 308 7.95 -9.10 16.87
N PHE A 309 7.21 -10.19 17.14
CA PHE A 309 7.47 -11.04 18.31
C PHE A 309 8.87 -11.66 18.27
N PHE A 310 9.26 -12.22 17.13
CA PHE A 310 10.59 -12.79 16.94
C PHE A 310 11.69 -11.74 17.15
N THR A 311 11.49 -10.53 16.64
CA THR A 311 12.44 -9.43 16.82
C THR A 311 12.60 -9.05 18.29
N TRP A 312 11.51 -8.72 18.98
CA TRP A 312 11.55 -8.14 20.32
C TRP A 312 11.69 -9.16 21.45
N PHE A 313 11.31 -10.42 21.25
CA PHE A 313 11.38 -11.46 22.29
C PHE A 313 12.48 -12.50 22.05
N VAL A 314 13.07 -12.55 20.84
CA VAL A 314 14.15 -13.51 20.53
C VAL A 314 15.42 -12.78 20.13
N ILE A 315 15.39 -11.97 19.08
CA ILE A 315 16.60 -11.33 18.55
C ILE A 315 17.16 -10.28 19.51
N THR A 316 16.34 -9.34 20.02
CA THR A 316 16.85 -8.29 20.90
C THR A 316 17.39 -8.81 22.24
N PRO A 317 16.71 -9.75 22.94
CA PRO A 317 17.28 -10.30 24.17
C PRO A 317 18.54 -11.12 23.90
N MET A 318 18.58 -11.90 22.81
CA MET A 318 19.80 -12.65 22.44
C MET A 318 20.97 -11.71 22.15
N ALA A 319 20.75 -10.64 21.39
CA ALA A 319 21.79 -9.68 21.07
C ALA A 319 22.35 -8.98 22.32
N TYR A 320 21.51 -8.73 23.34
CA TYR A 320 21.95 -8.20 24.62
C TYR A 320 22.73 -9.24 25.45
N VAL A 321 22.22 -10.47 25.56
CA VAL A 321 22.86 -11.54 26.36
C VAL A 321 24.21 -11.97 25.80
N PHE A 322 24.33 -12.05 24.47
CA PHE A 322 25.59 -12.41 23.81
C PHE A 322 26.48 -11.21 23.49
N ASP A 323 26.08 -10.01 23.89
CA ASP A 323 26.76 -8.74 23.64
C ASP A 323 27.21 -8.57 22.18
N TYR A 324 26.26 -8.78 21.28
CA TYR A 324 26.53 -8.87 19.86
C TYR A 324 27.17 -7.57 19.33
N PRO A 325 28.30 -7.63 18.62
CA PRO A 325 28.93 -6.44 18.08
C PRO A 325 28.15 -5.91 16.87
N PHE A 326 27.74 -4.64 16.91
CA PHE A 326 27.14 -3.97 15.77
C PHE A 326 28.03 -2.84 15.26
N TYR A 327 28.02 -2.60 13.95
CA TYR A 327 28.72 -1.48 13.34
C TYR A 327 27.96 -0.19 13.58
N TYR A 328 28.61 0.80 14.19
CA TYR A 328 28.03 2.13 14.40
C TYR A 328 28.57 3.11 13.34
N PRO A 329 27.74 3.53 12.36
CA PRO A 329 28.22 4.33 11.23
C PRO A 329 28.83 5.68 11.60
N ILE A 330 28.42 6.24 12.74
CA ILE A 330 28.84 7.59 13.17
C ILE A 330 30.33 7.61 13.56
N ASP A 331 30.77 6.59 14.32
CA ASP A 331 32.15 6.53 14.82
C ASP A 331 33.02 5.55 13.99
N GLY A 332 32.42 4.82 13.05
CA GLY A 332 33.10 3.85 12.19
C GLY A 332 33.63 2.60 12.92
N LEU A 333 33.17 2.37 14.16
CA LEU A 333 33.64 1.30 15.04
C LEU A 333 32.54 0.29 15.35
N TYR A 334 32.95 -0.90 15.79
CA TYR A 334 32.04 -1.89 16.34
C TYR A 334 31.83 -1.64 17.82
N HIS A 335 30.57 -1.57 18.22
CA HIS A 335 30.17 -1.43 19.62
C HIS A 335 29.34 -2.63 20.06
N ALA A 336 29.45 -2.97 21.33
CA ALA A 336 28.65 -4.01 21.94
C ALA A 336 27.26 -3.47 22.29
N VAL A 337 26.21 -4.29 22.11
CA VAL A 337 24.82 -3.87 22.38
C VAL A 337 24.63 -3.45 23.84
N SER A 338 25.28 -4.13 24.79
CA SER A 338 25.15 -3.83 26.23
C SER A 338 25.77 -2.50 26.67
N ALA A 339 26.63 -1.90 25.82
CA ALA A 339 27.36 -0.68 26.15
C ALA A 339 26.47 0.59 26.17
N TYR A 340 25.24 0.52 25.67
CA TYR A 340 24.33 1.66 25.56
C TYR A 340 23.11 1.51 26.49
N PRO A 341 22.58 2.63 27.04
CA PRO A 341 21.27 2.63 27.68
C PRO A 341 20.18 2.28 26.67
N ALA A 342 19.12 1.61 27.13
CA ALA A 342 18.06 1.07 26.27
C ALA A 342 18.62 0.19 25.14
N ALA A 343 19.48 -0.76 25.50
CA ALA A 343 20.19 -1.64 24.58
C ALA A 343 19.28 -2.36 23.58
N SER A 344 18.03 -2.69 23.96
CA SER A 344 17.07 -3.31 23.05
C SER A 344 16.75 -2.45 21.81
N LEU A 345 16.71 -1.11 21.94
CA LEU A 345 16.45 -0.19 20.83
C LEU A 345 17.63 -0.11 19.86
N LYS A 346 18.86 -0.19 20.39
CA LYS A 346 20.08 -0.28 19.58
C LYS A 346 20.15 -1.61 18.85
N SER A 347 19.85 -2.71 19.54
CA SER A 347 19.73 -4.03 18.92
C SER A 347 18.66 -4.05 17.81
N TYR A 348 17.49 -3.48 18.07
CA TYR A 348 16.43 -3.39 17.06
C TYR A 348 16.92 -2.64 15.80
N SER A 349 17.58 -1.49 16.01
CA SER A 349 18.02 -0.62 14.93
C SER A 349 19.17 -1.17 14.10
N TYR A 350 20.18 -1.78 14.74
CA TYR A 350 21.45 -2.15 14.09
C TYR A 350 21.66 -3.65 13.94
N VAL A 351 20.85 -4.50 14.58
CA VAL A 351 20.95 -5.96 14.46
C VAL A 351 19.69 -6.53 13.81
N ALA A 352 18.52 -6.31 14.41
CA ALA A 352 17.28 -6.93 13.95
C ALA A 352 16.81 -6.37 12.59
N ARG A 353 16.88 -5.05 12.38
CA ARG A 353 16.51 -4.45 11.08
C ARG A 353 17.38 -4.95 9.92
N PRO A 354 18.72 -4.94 9.98
CA PRO A 354 19.55 -5.54 8.94
C PRO A 354 19.27 -7.03 8.72
N MET A 355 19.02 -7.80 9.78
CA MET A 355 18.63 -9.20 9.67
C MET A 355 17.31 -9.37 8.90
N ALA A 356 16.30 -8.55 9.20
CA ALA A 356 15.03 -8.55 8.49
C ALA A 356 15.19 -8.18 7.00
N ILE A 357 16.03 -7.19 6.69
CA ILE A 357 16.37 -6.83 5.30
C ILE A 357 17.02 -8.02 4.58
N GLY A 358 17.94 -8.73 5.25
CA GLY A 358 18.55 -9.95 4.72
C GLY A 358 17.54 -11.06 4.45
N ALA A 359 16.55 -11.25 5.34
CA ALA A 359 15.48 -12.21 5.16
C ALA A 359 14.56 -11.86 3.97
N ILE A 360 14.21 -10.58 3.80
CA ILE A 360 13.42 -10.09 2.66
C ILE A 360 14.18 -10.33 1.35
N LEU A 361 15.47 -9.97 1.31
CA LEU A 361 16.31 -10.17 0.14
C LEU A 361 16.48 -11.66 -0.19
N GLY A 362 16.71 -12.50 0.82
CA GLY A 362 16.81 -13.95 0.66
C GLY A 362 15.50 -14.56 0.13
N GLY A 363 14.36 -14.14 0.66
CA GLY A 363 13.02 -14.54 0.20
C GLY A 363 12.75 -14.11 -1.24
N GLY A 364 13.12 -12.87 -1.59
CA GLY A 364 13.00 -12.36 -2.96
C GLY A 364 13.86 -13.15 -3.95
N ILE A 365 15.13 -13.42 -3.62
CA ILE A 365 16.03 -14.22 -4.47
C ILE A 365 15.49 -15.66 -4.62
N THR A 366 15.04 -16.29 -3.54
CA THR A 366 14.48 -17.66 -3.64
C THR A 366 13.19 -17.69 -4.46
N ALA A 367 12.34 -16.68 -4.38
CA ALA A 367 11.17 -16.56 -5.25
C ALA A 367 11.55 -16.42 -6.73
N LEU A 368 12.52 -15.54 -7.04
CA LEU A 368 13.05 -15.39 -8.41
C LEU A 368 13.67 -16.69 -8.93
N LEU A 369 14.44 -17.40 -8.11
CA LEU A 369 15.02 -18.69 -8.48
C LEU A 369 13.96 -19.76 -8.75
N LYS A 370 12.87 -19.79 -7.95
CA LYS A 370 11.72 -20.68 -8.22
C LYS A 370 10.98 -20.33 -9.50
N MET A 371 10.97 -19.04 -9.88
CA MET A 371 10.36 -18.56 -11.13
C MET A 371 11.30 -18.67 -12.35
N ALA A 372 12.59 -18.99 -12.17
CA ALA A 372 13.55 -19.18 -13.25
C ALA A 372 13.10 -20.11 -14.40
N PRO A 373 12.50 -21.30 -14.16
CA PRO A 373 12.03 -22.15 -15.26
C PRO A 373 10.95 -21.47 -16.10
N VAL A 374 10.10 -20.68 -15.46
CA VAL A 374 9.02 -19.92 -16.09
C VAL A 374 9.56 -18.71 -16.87
N PHE A 375 10.57 -18.02 -16.34
CA PHE A 375 11.26 -16.96 -17.09
C PHE A 375 11.89 -17.51 -18.38
N ARG A 376 12.44 -18.73 -18.33
CA ARG A 376 13.06 -19.38 -19.49
C ARG A 376 12.07 -19.69 -20.60
N THR A 377 10.89 -20.23 -20.29
CA THR A 377 9.86 -20.54 -21.30
C THR A 377 9.31 -19.26 -21.90
N THR A 378 8.98 -18.27 -21.07
CA THR A 378 8.44 -16.98 -21.52
C THR A 378 9.41 -16.23 -22.41
N ALA A 379 10.71 -16.19 -22.05
CA ALA A 379 11.72 -15.54 -22.87
C ALA A 379 11.90 -16.25 -24.22
N ALA A 380 11.79 -17.59 -24.25
CA ALA A 380 11.82 -18.36 -25.50
C ALA A 380 10.62 -18.04 -26.40
N ASP A 381 9.42 -17.91 -25.83
CA ASP A 381 8.21 -17.53 -26.57
C ASP A 381 8.30 -16.11 -27.15
N VAL A 382 8.83 -15.16 -26.38
CA VAL A 382 9.07 -13.79 -26.85
C VAL A 382 10.08 -13.78 -28.00
N ILE A 383 11.19 -14.52 -27.89
CA ILE A 383 12.20 -14.61 -28.95
C ILE A 383 11.61 -15.27 -30.21
N ALA A 384 10.75 -16.27 -30.06
CA ALA A 384 10.07 -16.92 -31.19
C ALA A 384 9.13 -15.96 -31.95
N ILE A 385 8.40 -15.12 -31.22
CA ILE A 385 7.50 -14.09 -31.80
C ILE A 385 8.31 -13.03 -32.55
N PHE A 386 9.40 -12.52 -31.95
CA PHE A 386 10.26 -11.53 -32.62
C PHE A 386 11.12 -12.14 -33.75
N GLY A 387 11.30 -13.45 -33.76
CA GLY A 387 12.07 -14.21 -34.75
C GLY A 387 11.32 -14.52 -36.05
N GLY A 388 10.06 -14.09 -36.20
CA GLY A 388 9.29 -14.24 -37.44
C GLY A 388 8.72 -15.64 -37.69
N GLY A 389 8.31 -16.36 -36.65
CA GLY A 389 7.49 -17.56 -36.81
C GLY A 389 6.09 -17.21 -37.35
N ASP A 390 5.54 -18.08 -38.21
CA ASP A 390 4.23 -17.97 -38.89
C ASP A 390 3.13 -17.32 -38.03
N ASP A 391 2.18 -16.64 -38.68
CA ASP A 391 1.06 -15.91 -38.07
C ASP A 391 0.21 -16.75 -37.07
N ASP A 392 0.34 -18.09 -37.09
CA ASP A 392 -0.25 -19.01 -36.11
C ASP A 392 0.42 -18.98 -34.72
N VAL A 393 1.64 -18.44 -34.59
CA VAL A 393 2.34 -18.27 -33.30
C VAL A 393 1.85 -17.01 -32.57
N ALA A 394 1.39 -15.99 -33.31
CA ALA A 394 0.80 -14.78 -32.75
C ALA A 394 -0.58 -15.02 -32.14
N ARG A 395 -1.20 -16.18 -32.40
CA ARG A 395 -2.58 -16.51 -32.04
C ARG A 395 -2.70 -17.88 -31.37
N ARG A 396 -1.80 -18.18 -30.43
CA ARG A 396 -2.04 -19.27 -29.46
C ARG A 396 -3.12 -18.92 -28.42
N ASP A 397 -3.56 -17.67 -28.41
CA ASP A 397 -4.63 -17.11 -27.58
C ASP A 397 -6.05 -17.56 -28.02
N TYR A 398 -6.16 -18.44 -29.02
CA TYR A 398 -7.43 -19.05 -29.45
C TYR A 398 -7.28 -20.57 -29.45
N VAL A 399 -7.89 -21.24 -28.47
CA VAL A 399 -8.05 -22.70 -28.46
C VAL A 399 -9.35 -23.02 -29.18
N ASP A 400 -9.26 -23.62 -30.36
CA ASP A 400 -10.46 -23.99 -31.13
C ASP A 400 -11.23 -25.07 -30.35
N GLY A 401 -12.36 -24.68 -29.74
CA GLY A 401 -13.25 -25.58 -29.00
C GLY A 401 -13.39 -25.35 -27.49
N GLU A 402 -12.66 -24.41 -26.90
CA GLU A 402 -12.98 -23.89 -25.55
C GLU A 402 -13.34 -22.41 -25.71
N GLY A 403 -14.60 -22.11 -25.38
CA GLY A 403 -15.34 -20.90 -25.79
C GLY A 403 -14.88 -19.60 -25.15
#